data_AF-A0A6A6L509-F1
#
_entry.id   AF-A0A6A6L509-F1
#
_cell.length_a   1.000
_cell.length_b   1.000
_cell.length_c   1.000
_cell.angle_alpha   90.00
_cell.angle_beta   90.00
_cell.angle_gamma   90.00
#
_symmetry.space_group_name_H-M   'P 1'
#
loop_
_entity.id
_entity.type
_entity.pdbx_description
1 polymer ?
#
loop_
_entity_poly.entity_id
_entity_poly.type
_entity_poly.pdbx_seq_one_letter_code
_entity_poly.pdbx_strand_id
1 'polypeptide(L)'
;MWEPPCAVFRFHHALGDGIDLMSILLGSCRKVEDPEAVPILDIGGSRKNRKGSFRKLWFQRGVFDGVLEDGFVYFEYFDGVLKTINDVLLGMISAGFSKYLDHRSPNSLKKNQRITGVATVNLRKQLGLEDLTKMIESNSRARKGNKFGIILLPIYYAKDVEPLQHVKRAKATLDLKKKSLEGYFSYKVADLAITFLGCKFVSSFNYRIHSNCSYVISNVVGPKEKLTIAGNPIKYVRVNVTGLPQAVSMHMVSYAGQADMQIVVAKDIIPDPKFFAKCIEDSLLEMKEAALAAVKLGG
;
A
#
# COMPACT_ATOMS: atom_id res chain seq x y z
N MET A 1 -24.80 9.81 20.90
CA MET A 1 -24.29 9.52 19.55
C MET A 1 -23.68 8.14 19.62
N TRP A 2 -24.32 7.12 19.02
CA TRP A 2 -23.77 5.75 19.03
C TRP A 2 -22.60 5.70 18.05
N GLU A 3 -21.39 5.47 18.56
CA GLU A 3 -20.25 5.16 17.68
C GLU A 3 -20.49 3.80 17.01
N PRO A 4 -20.25 3.66 15.70
CA PRO A 4 -20.39 2.37 15.04
C PRO A 4 -19.44 1.34 15.70
N PRO A 5 -19.86 0.06 15.82
CA PRO A 5 -19.05 -0.96 16.45
C PRO A 5 -17.69 -1.10 15.74
N CYS A 6 -16.60 -1.02 16.50
CA CYS A 6 -15.23 -1.13 16.01
C CYS A 6 -14.58 -2.39 16.59
N ALA A 7 -13.90 -3.17 15.75
CA ALA A 7 -13.07 -4.28 16.16
C ALA A 7 -11.59 -3.92 15.99
N VAL A 8 -10.81 -4.08 17.06
CA VAL A 8 -9.36 -3.81 17.06
C VAL A 8 -8.63 -5.09 17.40
N PHE A 9 -7.73 -5.51 16.50
CA PHE A 9 -6.88 -6.68 16.70
C PHE A 9 -5.42 -6.27 16.76
N ARG A 10 -4.66 -6.90 17.66
CA ARG A 10 -3.21 -6.72 17.78
C ARG A 10 -2.51 -8.06 17.66
N PHE A 11 -1.74 -8.22 16.60
CA PHE A 11 -1.00 -9.45 16.31
C PHE A 11 0.50 -9.20 16.36
N HIS A 12 1.25 -10.19 16.86
CA HIS A 12 2.69 -10.20 16.68
C HIS A 12 3.01 -10.66 15.25
N HIS A 13 3.97 -10.03 14.57
CA HIS A 13 4.38 -10.41 13.19
C HIS A 13 4.92 -11.85 13.06
N ALA A 14 5.12 -12.55 14.18
CA ALA A 14 5.41 -13.99 14.18
C ALA A 14 4.21 -14.83 13.72
N LEU A 15 2.99 -14.30 13.84
CA LEU A 15 1.75 -14.99 13.43
C LEU A 15 1.52 -14.95 11.92
N GLY A 16 2.02 -13.93 11.23
CA GLY A 16 1.82 -13.78 9.80
C GLY A 16 2.27 -12.43 9.26
N ASP A 17 2.47 -12.39 7.94
CA ASP A 17 2.65 -11.14 7.21
C ASP A 17 1.30 -10.52 6.83
N GLY A 18 1.31 -9.35 6.19
CA GLY A 18 0.07 -8.64 5.85
C GLY A 18 -0.91 -9.49 5.03
N ILE A 19 -0.43 -10.42 4.22
CA ILE A 19 -1.29 -11.28 3.40
C ILE A 19 -1.86 -12.45 4.21
N ASP A 20 -1.09 -13.02 5.13
CA ASP A 20 -1.60 -14.03 6.06
C ASP A 20 -2.66 -13.44 7.00
N LEU A 21 -2.47 -12.19 7.46
CA LEU A 21 -3.47 -11.49 8.26
C LEU A 21 -4.73 -11.18 7.44
N MET A 22 -4.59 -10.83 6.17
CA MET A 22 -5.74 -10.62 5.29
C MET A 22 -6.50 -11.92 5.01
N SER A 23 -5.84 -13.07 4.89
CA SER A 23 -6.55 -14.35 4.71
C SER A 23 -7.36 -14.73 5.96
N ILE A 24 -6.83 -14.46 7.17
CA ILE A 24 -7.57 -14.63 8.43
C ILE A 24 -8.80 -13.72 8.48
N LEU A 25 -8.65 -12.45 8.08
CA LEU A 25 -9.76 -11.50 8.01
C LEU A 25 -10.87 -12.04 7.08
N LEU A 26 -10.50 -12.50 5.88
CA LEU A 26 -11.46 -12.97 4.89
C LEU A 26 -12.16 -14.27 5.31
N GLY A 27 -11.45 -15.19 5.95
CA GLY A 27 -12.06 -16.39 6.52
C GLY A 27 -13.12 -16.07 7.59
N SER A 28 -12.96 -14.92 8.26
CA SER A 28 -13.88 -14.41 9.28
C SER A 28 -15.00 -13.53 8.71
N CYS A 29 -14.99 -13.24 7.40
CA CYS A 29 -15.94 -12.37 6.74
C CYS A 29 -16.89 -13.14 5.80
N ARG A 30 -18.01 -12.53 5.44
CA ARG A 30 -18.89 -12.93 4.33
C ARG A 30 -19.13 -11.77 3.39
N LYS A 31 -19.55 -12.00 2.15
CA LYS A 31 -19.93 -10.91 1.25
C LYS A 31 -21.27 -10.33 1.68
N VAL A 32 -21.45 -9.03 1.46
CA VAL A 32 -22.75 -8.37 1.69
C VAL A 32 -23.80 -8.89 0.70
N GLU A 33 -23.41 -9.09 -0.56
CA GLU A 33 -24.32 -9.49 -1.64
C GLU A 33 -24.60 -11.00 -1.66
N ASP A 34 -23.67 -11.82 -1.15
CA ASP A 34 -23.78 -13.28 -1.11
C ASP A 34 -23.14 -13.82 0.18
N PRO A 35 -23.95 -14.02 1.25
CA PRO A 35 -23.45 -14.48 2.54
C PRO A 35 -22.87 -15.90 2.54
N GLU A 36 -23.16 -16.73 1.53
CA GLU A 36 -22.62 -18.09 1.43
C GLU A 36 -21.29 -18.13 0.67
N ALA A 37 -20.99 -17.08 -0.11
CA ALA A 37 -19.73 -16.98 -0.82
C ALA A 37 -18.57 -16.54 0.09
N VAL A 38 -17.42 -17.20 -0.08
CA VAL A 38 -16.17 -16.81 0.56
C VAL A 38 -15.62 -15.52 -0.10
N PRO A 39 -15.26 -14.50 0.69
CA PRO A 39 -14.63 -13.28 0.19
C PRO A 39 -13.32 -13.53 -0.56
N ILE A 40 -13.05 -12.73 -1.60
CA ILE A 40 -11.91 -12.95 -2.51
C ILE A 40 -10.95 -11.77 -2.49
N LEU A 41 -9.63 -12.05 -2.41
CA LEU A 41 -8.60 -11.10 -2.84
C LEU A 41 -8.22 -11.40 -4.28
N ASP A 42 -8.62 -10.52 -5.19
CA ASP A 42 -8.10 -10.55 -6.55
C ASP A 42 -6.70 -9.90 -6.55
N ILE A 43 -5.67 -10.73 -6.32
CA ILE A 43 -4.26 -10.35 -6.46
C ILE A 43 -3.82 -10.53 -7.93
N GLY A 44 -4.65 -10.09 -8.88
CA GLY A 44 -4.30 -9.93 -10.29
C GLY A 44 -4.65 -11.13 -11.19
N GLY A 45 -5.83 -11.10 -11.80
CA GLY A 45 -6.20 -11.97 -12.93
C GLY A 45 -5.53 -11.60 -14.28
N SER A 46 -5.28 -12.63 -15.09
CA SER A 46 -4.78 -12.56 -16.48
C SER A 46 -5.60 -11.60 -17.37
N ARG A 47 -4.88 -10.84 -18.20
CA ARG A 47 -5.33 -9.66 -18.98
C ARG A 47 -6.38 -9.93 -20.08
N LYS A 48 -6.86 -11.17 -20.27
CA LYS A 48 -7.56 -11.56 -21.51
C LYS A 48 -9.06 -11.28 -21.58
N ASN A 49 -9.75 -10.92 -20.49
CA ASN A 49 -11.22 -10.72 -20.53
C ASN A 49 -11.71 -9.38 -19.95
N ARG A 50 -10.86 -8.34 -19.91
CA ARG A 50 -11.20 -7.03 -19.32
C ARG A 50 -12.19 -6.16 -20.13
N LYS A 51 -12.49 -6.47 -21.39
CA LYS A 51 -13.29 -5.57 -22.24
C LYS A 51 -14.82 -5.77 -22.18
N GLY A 52 -15.30 -6.95 -21.77
CA GLY A 52 -16.71 -7.31 -21.97
C GLY A 52 -17.66 -7.11 -20.77
N SER A 53 -17.16 -7.19 -19.54
CA SER A 53 -18.01 -7.25 -18.34
C SER A 53 -18.27 -5.89 -17.68
N PHE A 54 -17.35 -4.91 -17.88
CA PHE A 54 -17.41 -3.60 -17.24
C PHE A 54 -18.59 -2.72 -17.67
N ARG A 55 -19.20 -2.98 -18.83
CA ARG A 55 -20.26 -2.11 -19.40
C ARG A 55 -21.66 -2.37 -18.84
N LYS A 56 -21.93 -3.54 -18.26
CA LYS A 56 -23.31 -4.02 -18.05
C LYS A 56 -23.92 -3.65 -16.69
N LEU A 57 -23.13 -3.19 -15.72
CA LEU A 57 -23.60 -2.97 -14.34
C LEU A 57 -23.93 -1.51 -13.97
N TRP A 58 -23.86 -0.55 -14.90
CA TRP A 58 -23.84 0.89 -14.57
C TRP A 58 -25.14 1.66 -14.82
N PHE A 59 -26.22 1.00 -15.25
CA PHE A 59 -27.43 1.72 -15.70
C PHE A 59 -28.62 1.74 -14.73
N GLN A 60 -28.46 1.40 -13.45
CA GLN A 60 -29.58 1.52 -12.50
C GLN A 60 -29.21 2.23 -11.20
N ARG A 61 -29.87 3.39 -11.05
CA ARG A 61 -30.17 4.19 -9.86
C ARG A 61 -29.11 5.18 -9.40
N GLY A 62 -29.35 6.44 -9.75
CA GLY A 62 -28.86 7.60 -9.02
C GLY A 62 -29.79 7.96 -7.86
N VAL A 63 -29.18 8.43 -6.76
CA VAL A 63 -29.60 9.54 -5.89
C VAL A 63 -28.34 10.02 -5.17
N PHE A 64 -28.11 11.34 -5.18
CA PHE A 64 -26.97 12.08 -4.62
C PHE A 64 -26.82 11.94 -3.10
N ASP A 65 -25.57 11.81 -2.61
CA ASP A 65 -25.10 12.58 -1.45
C ASP A 65 -23.57 12.81 -1.48
N GLY A 66 -23.16 14.06 -1.19
CA GLY A 66 -21.89 14.65 -1.61
C GLY A 66 -20.61 14.17 -0.91
N VAL A 67 -19.50 14.30 -1.66
CA VAL A 67 -18.08 14.27 -1.23
C VAL A 67 -17.40 12.88 -1.14
N LEU A 68 -18.05 11.77 -1.45
CA LEU A 68 -17.40 10.44 -1.39
C LEU A 68 -17.67 9.50 -2.59
N GLU A 69 -18.16 10.00 -3.72
CA GLU A 69 -18.41 9.18 -4.93
C GLU A 69 -17.37 9.30 -6.04
N ASP A 70 -16.50 10.33 -6.02
CA ASP A 70 -15.55 10.48 -7.12
C ASP A 70 -14.41 9.45 -7.11
N GLY A 71 -14.26 8.66 -6.03
CA GLY A 71 -13.18 7.68 -5.83
C GLY A 71 -12.97 6.68 -6.97
N PHE A 72 -14.01 6.38 -7.74
CA PHE A 72 -14.00 5.33 -8.76
C PHE A 72 -13.89 5.83 -10.21
N VAL A 73 -14.20 7.10 -10.49
CA VAL A 73 -13.89 7.71 -11.80
C VAL A 73 -12.39 7.94 -11.96
N TYR A 74 -11.62 7.93 -10.86
CA TYR A 74 -10.17 8.13 -10.88
C TYR A 74 -9.35 6.98 -11.47
N PHE A 75 -9.86 5.75 -11.53
CA PHE A 75 -9.03 4.58 -11.87
C PHE A 75 -8.94 4.27 -13.37
N GLU A 76 -9.91 4.69 -14.19
CA GLU A 76 -9.84 4.51 -15.65
C GLU A 76 -8.95 5.55 -16.35
N TYR A 77 -8.80 6.76 -15.79
CA TYR A 77 -8.04 7.85 -16.42
C TYR A 77 -6.52 7.74 -16.29
N PHE A 78 -6.01 7.03 -15.27
CA PHE A 78 -4.57 6.81 -15.11
C PHE A 78 -4.03 5.70 -16.02
N ASP A 79 -4.87 4.82 -16.58
CA ASP A 79 -4.42 3.67 -17.38
C ASP A 79 -3.77 4.09 -18.72
N GLY A 80 -4.01 5.34 -19.16
CA GLY A 80 -3.37 5.94 -20.34
C GLY A 80 -1.98 6.56 -20.10
N VAL A 81 -1.63 6.92 -18.87
CA VAL A 81 -0.39 7.69 -18.56
C VAL A 81 0.51 6.97 -17.54
N LEU A 82 -0.04 6.14 -16.64
CA LEU A 82 0.66 5.57 -15.48
C LEU A 82 0.25 4.10 -15.24
N LYS A 83 1.26 3.21 -15.10
CA LYS A 83 1.05 1.75 -15.20
C LYS A 83 0.62 1.05 -13.89
N THR A 84 0.89 1.60 -12.69
CA THR A 84 0.49 0.97 -11.42
C THR A 84 0.21 1.97 -10.27
N ILE A 85 -0.69 1.60 -9.34
CA ILE A 85 -1.00 2.37 -8.10
C ILE A 85 0.27 2.63 -7.27
N ASN A 86 1.20 1.67 -7.25
CA ASN A 86 2.45 1.80 -6.50
C ASN A 86 3.35 2.93 -7.04
N ASP A 87 3.29 3.20 -8.36
CA ASP A 87 4.05 4.30 -8.98
C ASP A 87 3.53 5.66 -8.49
N VAL A 88 2.20 5.82 -8.45
CA VAL A 88 1.54 7.02 -7.92
C VAL A 88 1.79 7.17 -6.43
N LEU A 89 1.66 6.09 -5.65
CA LEU A 89 1.91 6.10 -4.20
C LEU A 89 3.33 6.58 -3.86
N LEU A 90 4.35 6.04 -4.52
CA LEU A 90 5.71 6.48 -4.28
C LEU A 90 5.94 7.91 -4.78
N GLY A 91 5.27 8.31 -5.87
CA GLY A 91 5.26 9.67 -6.38
C GLY A 91 4.72 10.68 -5.37
N MET A 92 3.49 10.47 -4.86
CA MET A 92 2.84 11.36 -3.88
C MET A 92 3.63 11.44 -2.57
N ILE A 93 4.25 10.34 -2.13
CA ILE A 93 5.12 10.33 -0.95
C ILE A 93 6.37 11.18 -1.22
N SER A 94 7.03 11.00 -2.37
CA SER A 94 8.20 11.79 -2.76
C SER A 94 7.91 13.29 -2.79
N ALA A 95 6.76 13.68 -3.36
CA ALA A 95 6.33 15.07 -3.41
C ALA A 95 5.93 15.61 -2.02
N GLY A 96 5.17 14.84 -1.24
CA GLY A 96 4.73 15.22 0.10
C GLY A 96 5.89 15.41 1.08
N PHE A 97 6.89 14.52 1.05
CA PHE A 97 8.15 14.72 1.80
C PHE A 97 8.87 15.99 1.37
N SER A 98 8.92 16.27 0.06
CA SER A 98 9.59 17.46 -0.45
C SER A 98 8.90 18.74 0.02
N LYS A 99 7.57 18.81 -0.05
CA LYS A 99 6.77 19.94 0.46
C LYS A 99 6.94 20.14 1.96
N TYR A 100 6.83 19.06 2.72
CA TYR A 100 6.96 19.13 4.17
C TYR A 100 8.34 19.61 4.61
N LEU A 101 9.40 19.05 4.02
CA LEU A 101 10.78 19.42 4.33
C LEU A 101 11.12 20.84 3.89
N ASP A 102 10.59 21.29 2.74
CA ASP A 102 10.77 22.68 2.29
C ASP A 102 10.06 23.68 3.21
N HIS A 103 8.87 23.32 3.72
CA HIS A 103 8.14 24.15 4.70
C HIS A 103 8.87 24.21 6.05
N ARG A 104 9.32 23.07 6.57
CA ARG A 104 9.91 22.98 7.91
C ARG A 104 11.33 23.54 7.98
N SER A 105 12.10 23.31 6.92
CA SER A 105 13.51 23.66 6.85
C SER A 105 13.86 24.17 5.45
N PRO A 106 13.35 25.36 5.07
CA PRO A 106 13.56 25.92 3.74
C PRO A 106 15.05 26.03 3.41
N ASN A 107 15.43 25.59 2.20
CA ASN A 107 16.81 25.60 1.69
C ASN A 107 17.83 24.76 2.48
N SER A 108 17.39 23.92 3.42
CA SER A 108 18.29 23.02 4.18
C SER A 108 18.78 21.82 3.35
N LEU A 109 17.99 21.40 2.35
CA LEU A 109 18.28 20.25 1.52
C LEU A 109 18.70 20.68 0.12
N LYS A 110 19.74 20.03 -0.40
CA LYS A 110 20.16 20.20 -1.79
C LYS A 110 19.14 19.55 -2.72
N LYS A 111 18.87 20.17 -3.87
CA LYS A 111 18.06 19.55 -4.92
C LYS A 111 18.59 18.14 -5.25
N ASN A 112 17.71 17.17 -5.36
CA ASN A 112 18.02 15.74 -5.54
C ASN A 112 18.72 15.06 -4.34
N GLN A 113 18.68 15.63 -3.14
CA GLN A 113 19.13 14.91 -1.94
C GLN A 113 18.30 13.64 -1.76
N ARG A 114 18.99 12.50 -1.61
CA ARG A 114 18.35 11.19 -1.47
C ARG A 114 17.85 10.98 -0.03
N ILE A 115 16.61 10.54 0.09
CA ILE A 115 16.01 10.05 1.34
C ILE A 115 15.69 8.57 1.12
N THR A 116 16.35 7.70 1.88
CA THR A 116 16.18 6.25 1.73
C THR A 116 15.11 5.76 2.69
N GLY A 117 14.10 5.10 2.15
CA GLY A 117 13.14 4.33 2.92
C GLY A 117 13.23 2.84 2.60
N VAL A 118 12.32 2.10 3.20
CA VAL A 118 12.23 0.66 3.06
C VAL A 118 10.81 0.27 2.67
N ALA A 119 10.65 -0.70 1.77
CA ALA A 119 9.38 -1.32 1.49
C ALA A 119 9.45 -2.84 1.57
N THR A 120 8.35 -3.43 2.01
CA THR A 120 8.19 -4.88 2.06
C THR A 120 7.47 -5.36 0.81
N VAL A 121 8.00 -6.40 0.17
CA VAL A 121 7.40 -7.01 -1.01
C VAL A 121 7.05 -8.45 -0.74
N ASN A 122 5.81 -8.84 -1.04
CA ASN A 122 5.41 -10.23 -0.96
C ASN A 122 6.16 -11.05 -2.03
N LEU A 123 6.73 -12.18 -1.64
CA LEU A 123 7.49 -13.10 -2.49
C LEU A 123 6.67 -14.32 -2.91
N ARG A 124 5.45 -14.48 -2.39
CA ARG A 124 4.54 -15.52 -2.88
C ARG A 124 4.20 -15.24 -4.35
N LYS A 125 4.24 -16.27 -5.19
CA LYS A 125 3.65 -16.19 -6.54
C LYS A 125 2.20 -15.74 -6.38
N GLN A 126 1.73 -14.85 -7.25
CA GLN A 126 0.42 -14.20 -7.14
C GLN A 126 -0.63 -15.22 -6.74
N LEU A 127 -1.17 -15.04 -5.53
CA LEU A 127 -2.11 -15.98 -4.94
C LEU A 127 -3.41 -15.88 -5.73
N GLY A 128 -3.77 -16.98 -6.40
CA GLY A 128 -5.10 -17.11 -6.98
C GLY A 128 -6.15 -17.30 -5.88
N LEU A 129 -7.43 -17.23 -6.28
CA LEU A 129 -8.57 -17.59 -5.43
C LEU A 129 -8.36 -18.95 -4.74
N GLU A 130 -7.88 -19.94 -5.49
CA GLU A 130 -7.60 -21.28 -4.98
C GLU A 130 -6.50 -21.32 -3.92
N ASP A 131 -5.48 -20.45 -4.02
CA ASP A 131 -4.35 -20.47 -3.08
C ASP A 131 -4.73 -19.89 -1.71
N LEU A 132 -5.62 -18.90 -1.69
CA LEU A 132 -6.15 -18.32 -0.44
C LEU A 132 -7.13 -19.25 0.26
N THR A 133 -8.01 -19.92 -0.49
CA THR A 133 -8.89 -20.95 0.08
C THR A 133 -8.06 -22.11 0.66
N LYS A 134 -7.03 -22.57 -0.06
CA LYS A 134 -6.08 -23.56 0.45
C LYS A 134 -5.36 -23.05 1.71
N MET A 135 -5.01 -21.77 1.82
CA MET A 135 -4.39 -21.23 3.04
C MET A 135 -5.33 -21.23 4.26
N ILE A 136 -6.64 -21.05 4.03
CA ILE A 136 -7.69 -21.10 5.07
C ILE A 136 -7.97 -22.55 5.49
N GLU A 137 -7.80 -23.52 4.58
CA GLU A 137 -7.93 -24.94 4.91
C GLU A 137 -6.83 -25.42 5.89
N SER A 138 -7.24 -26.22 6.87
CA SER A 138 -6.36 -26.72 7.95
C SER A 138 -5.28 -27.69 7.45
N ASN A 139 -5.49 -28.36 6.32
CA ASN A 139 -4.65 -29.47 5.81
C ASN A 139 -3.80 -29.16 4.56
N SER A 140 -3.70 -27.91 4.11
CA SER A 140 -2.93 -27.62 2.89
C SER A 140 -1.42 -27.62 3.13
N ARG A 141 -0.66 -28.27 2.23
CA ARG A 141 0.82 -28.21 2.16
C ARG A 141 1.36 -26.84 1.69
N ALA A 142 0.50 -25.84 1.52
CA ALA A 142 0.94 -24.48 1.23
C ALA A 142 1.70 -23.96 2.46
N ARG A 143 3.02 -23.78 2.32
CA ARG A 143 3.92 -23.28 3.39
C ARG A 143 3.32 -22.03 4.07
N LYS A 144 2.66 -22.24 5.21
CA LYS A 144 2.20 -21.21 6.15
C LYS A 144 3.45 -20.54 6.77
N GLY A 145 3.52 -19.22 6.74
CA GLY A 145 4.64 -18.45 7.28
C GLY A 145 5.04 -17.27 6.40
N ASN A 146 5.66 -16.27 7.03
CA ASN A 146 6.05 -14.99 6.42
C ASN A 146 6.93 -15.19 5.18
N LYS A 147 6.49 -14.66 4.04
CA LYS A 147 7.25 -14.72 2.78
C LYS A 147 7.30 -13.35 2.13
N PHE A 148 7.97 -12.43 2.80
CA PHE A 148 8.23 -11.11 2.27
C PHE A 148 9.74 -10.84 2.23
N GLY A 149 10.13 -10.09 1.22
CA GLY A 149 11.44 -9.49 1.10
C GLY A 149 11.39 -8.01 1.46
N ILE A 150 12.57 -7.42 1.59
CA ILE A 150 12.76 -6.00 1.82
C ILE A 150 13.44 -5.40 0.59
N ILE A 151 12.98 -4.21 0.18
CA ILE A 151 13.64 -3.38 -0.82
C ILE A 151 13.90 -1.99 -0.25
N LEU A 152 15.07 -1.44 -0.52
CA LEU A 152 15.39 -0.04 -0.22
C LEU A 152 14.79 0.84 -1.31
N LEU A 153 13.96 1.79 -0.92
CA LEU A 153 13.30 2.74 -1.83
C LEU A 153 13.89 4.14 -1.63
N PRO A 154 14.68 4.66 -2.58
CA PRO A 154 15.09 6.05 -2.54
C PRO A 154 13.96 6.94 -3.08
N ILE A 155 13.60 7.96 -2.30
CA ILE A 155 12.95 9.17 -2.84
C ILE A 155 13.99 10.30 -2.84
N TYR A 156 13.66 11.38 -3.53
CA TYR A 156 14.59 12.47 -3.75
C TYR A 156 13.88 13.78 -3.51
N TYR A 157 14.46 14.60 -2.64
CA TYR A 157 13.97 15.95 -2.41
C TYR A 157 14.03 16.75 -3.70
N ALA A 158 12.88 17.31 -4.10
CA ALA A 158 12.76 18.11 -5.29
C ALA A 158 11.85 19.32 -5.02
N LYS A 159 12.37 20.51 -5.32
CA LYS A 159 11.66 21.79 -5.17
C LYS A 159 11.31 22.33 -6.55
N ASP A 160 10.12 22.93 -6.68
CA ASP A 160 9.62 23.57 -7.90
C ASP A 160 9.65 22.63 -9.12
N VAL A 161 9.10 21.43 -8.94
CA VAL A 161 9.07 20.37 -9.95
C VAL A 161 7.63 20.05 -10.33
N GLU A 162 7.39 19.77 -11.61
CA GLU A 162 6.07 19.36 -12.08
C GLU A 162 5.55 18.13 -11.32
N PRO A 163 4.27 18.10 -10.91
CA PRO A 163 3.71 16.99 -10.13
C PRO A 163 3.93 15.61 -10.76
N LEU A 164 3.76 15.49 -12.08
CA LEU A 164 3.92 14.23 -12.80
C LEU A 164 5.38 13.76 -12.88
N GLN A 165 6.36 14.63 -12.69
CA GLN A 165 7.77 14.24 -12.70
C GLN A 165 8.14 13.37 -11.49
N HIS A 166 7.52 13.61 -10.32
CA HIS A 166 7.65 12.71 -9.16
C HIS A 166 7.19 11.30 -9.51
N VAL A 167 6.07 11.17 -10.22
CA VAL A 167 5.54 9.86 -10.63
C VAL A 167 6.40 9.21 -11.70
N LYS A 168 6.88 9.95 -12.69
CA LYS A 168 7.83 9.44 -13.71
C LYS A 168 9.10 8.88 -13.06
N ARG A 169 9.64 9.57 -12.05
CA ARG A 169 10.82 9.12 -11.29
C ARG A 169 10.53 7.92 -10.41
N ALA A 170 9.39 7.92 -9.71
CA ALA A 170 8.94 6.80 -8.90
C ALA A 170 8.81 5.54 -9.76
N LYS A 171 8.19 5.67 -10.93
CA LYS A 171 8.08 4.59 -11.91
C LYS A 171 9.43 4.05 -12.35
N ALA A 172 10.36 4.90 -12.77
CA ALA A 172 11.70 4.47 -13.17
C ALA A 172 12.41 3.72 -12.03
N THR A 173 12.29 4.21 -10.81
CA THR A 173 12.87 3.59 -9.60
C THR A 173 12.24 2.22 -9.32
N LEU A 174 10.91 2.11 -9.35
CA LEU A 174 10.20 0.86 -9.08
C LEU A 174 10.43 -0.18 -10.18
N ASP A 175 10.46 0.23 -11.44
CA ASP A 175 10.76 -0.68 -12.56
C ASP A 175 12.18 -1.25 -12.45
N LEU A 176 13.16 -0.45 -11.98
CA LEU A 176 14.50 -0.93 -11.67
C LEU A 176 14.51 -1.89 -10.46
N LYS A 177 13.81 -1.54 -9.37
CA LYS A 177 13.73 -2.35 -8.14
C LYS A 177 13.01 -3.69 -8.34
N LYS A 178 12.03 -3.74 -9.23
CA LYS A 178 11.37 -4.99 -9.64
C LYS A 178 12.34 -5.92 -10.40
N LYS A 179 13.28 -5.36 -11.15
CA LYS A 179 14.30 -6.12 -11.91
C LYS A 179 15.51 -6.52 -11.06
N SER A 180 15.82 -5.81 -9.98
CA SER A 180 17.03 -6.03 -9.17
C SER A 180 17.00 -7.32 -8.32
N LEU A 181 15.86 -8.03 -8.27
CA LEU A 181 15.65 -9.21 -7.43
C LEU A 181 15.93 -8.97 -5.93
N GLU A 182 16.03 -7.71 -5.49
CA GLU A 182 16.44 -7.32 -4.13
C GLU A 182 15.50 -7.90 -3.06
N GLY A 183 14.20 -7.94 -3.33
CA GLY A 183 13.24 -8.59 -2.44
C GLY A 183 13.49 -10.10 -2.30
N TYR A 184 13.79 -10.79 -3.41
CA TYR A 184 14.06 -12.22 -3.37
C TYR A 184 15.37 -12.52 -2.65
N PHE A 185 16.43 -11.76 -2.96
CA PHE A 185 17.73 -11.92 -2.31
C PHE A 185 17.69 -11.59 -0.83
N SER A 186 17.01 -10.53 -0.41
CA SER A 186 16.90 -10.16 1.01
C SER A 186 16.26 -11.27 1.84
N TYR A 187 15.18 -11.90 1.34
CA TYR A 187 14.58 -13.06 2.01
C TYR A 187 15.54 -14.25 2.08
N LYS A 188 16.20 -14.60 0.96
CA LYS A 188 17.12 -15.74 0.94
C LYS A 188 18.33 -15.55 1.85
N VAL A 189 18.89 -14.33 1.89
CA VAL A 189 19.96 -13.98 2.81
C VAL A 189 19.49 -14.08 4.26
N ALA A 190 18.29 -13.57 4.57
CA ALA A 190 17.73 -13.67 5.92
C ALA A 190 17.49 -15.13 6.34
N ASP A 191 16.90 -15.96 5.47
CA ASP A 191 16.64 -17.39 5.70
C ASP A 191 17.94 -18.16 5.98
N LEU A 192 18.98 -17.88 5.18
CA LEU A 192 20.32 -18.45 5.34
C LEU A 192 20.98 -18.00 6.64
N ALA A 193 20.91 -16.71 6.95
CA ALA A 193 21.46 -16.14 8.17
C ALA A 193 20.74 -16.63 9.43
N ILE A 194 19.42 -16.87 9.37
CA ILE A 194 18.68 -17.51 10.48
C ILE A 194 19.24 -18.92 10.72
N THR A 195 19.46 -19.68 9.65
CA THR A 195 19.94 -21.06 9.70
C THR A 195 21.36 -21.16 10.29
N PHE A 196 22.27 -20.25 9.89
CA PHE A 196 23.68 -20.33 10.32
C PHE A 196 24.03 -19.49 11.55
N LEU A 197 23.39 -18.33 11.74
CA LEU A 197 23.77 -17.33 12.75
C LEU A 197 22.69 -17.12 13.82
N GLY A 198 21.52 -17.73 13.65
CA GLY A 198 20.40 -17.68 14.58
C GLY A 198 19.57 -16.39 14.51
N CYS A 199 18.37 -16.46 15.10
CA CYS A 199 17.37 -15.38 15.03
C CYS A 199 17.82 -14.07 15.70
N LYS A 200 18.66 -14.14 16.75
CA LYS A 200 19.16 -12.94 17.46
C LYS A 200 20.01 -12.07 16.53
N PHE A 201 20.96 -12.69 15.81
CA PHE A 201 21.80 -11.99 14.85
C PHE A 201 20.96 -11.32 13.75
N VAL A 202 20.05 -12.09 13.16
CA VAL A 202 19.18 -11.59 12.07
C VAL A 202 18.24 -10.48 12.54
N SER A 203 17.73 -10.57 13.77
CA SER A 203 16.94 -9.49 14.38
C SER A 203 17.75 -8.21 14.55
N SER A 204 18.95 -8.28 15.12
CA SER A 204 19.85 -7.12 15.26
C SER A 204 20.28 -6.54 13.91
N PHE A 205 20.53 -7.39 12.92
CA PHE A 205 20.89 -6.96 11.56
C PHE A 205 19.72 -6.26 10.85
N ASN A 206 18.51 -6.82 10.93
CA ASN A 206 17.31 -6.18 10.40
C ASN A 206 17.05 -4.84 11.10
N TYR A 207 17.18 -4.79 12.43
CA TYR A 207 17.04 -3.54 13.17
C TYR A 207 17.99 -2.46 12.64
N ARG A 208 19.26 -2.80 12.38
CA ARG A 208 20.25 -1.88 11.79
C ARG A 208 19.87 -1.39 10.39
N ILE A 209 19.28 -2.25 9.54
CA ILE A 209 18.80 -1.82 8.22
C ILE A 209 17.67 -0.80 8.38
N HIS A 210 16.69 -1.11 9.23
CA HIS A 210 15.51 -0.27 9.42
C HIS A 210 15.87 1.06 10.11
N SER A 211 16.80 1.05 11.07
CA SER A 211 17.26 2.26 11.76
C SER A 211 18.06 3.21 10.87
N ASN A 212 18.59 2.73 9.75
CA ASN A 212 19.28 3.55 8.73
C ASN A 212 18.35 4.01 7.60
N CYS A 213 17.05 3.76 7.70
CA CYS A 213 16.04 4.22 6.76
C CYS A 213 15.20 5.33 7.41
N SER A 214 14.85 6.36 6.66
CA SER A 214 14.05 7.49 7.17
C SER A 214 12.56 7.16 7.25
N TYR A 215 12.08 6.26 6.39
CA TYR A 215 10.66 5.89 6.35
C TYR A 215 10.45 4.43 5.92
N VAL A 216 9.24 3.91 6.18
CA VAL A 216 8.78 2.61 5.66
C VAL A 216 7.45 2.77 4.92
N ILE A 217 7.29 2.02 3.82
CA ILE A 217 6.02 1.90 3.07
C ILE A 217 5.62 0.44 2.96
N SER A 218 4.35 0.15 3.25
CA SER A 218 3.72 -1.14 2.95
C SER A 218 2.38 -0.91 2.27
N ASN A 219 2.10 -1.67 1.20
CA ASN A 219 0.81 -1.65 0.52
C ASN A 219 0.25 -3.07 0.43
N VAL A 220 -0.95 -3.27 0.96
CA VAL A 220 -1.68 -4.53 0.91
C VAL A 220 -2.96 -4.31 0.12
N VAL A 221 -3.09 -5.01 -1.01
CA VAL A 221 -4.36 -5.04 -1.73
C VAL A 221 -5.35 -5.84 -0.90
N GLY A 222 -6.43 -5.20 -0.46
CA GLY A 222 -7.54 -5.86 0.20
C GLY A 222 -8.73 -6.12 -0.74
N PRO A 223 -9.86 -6.60 -0.19
CA PRO A 223 -10.97 -7.12 -0.98
C PRO A 223 -11.70 -5.99 -1.71
N LYS A 224 -12.15 -6.28 -2.93
CA LYS A 224 -12.90 -5.35 -3.78
C LYS A 224 -14.39 -5.28 -3.41
N GLU A 225 -14.89 -6.36 -2.82
CA GLU A 225 -16.29 -6.52 -2.46
C GLU A 225 -16.55 -5.98 -1.05
N LYS A 226 -17.78 -5.54 -0.79
CA LYS A 226 -18.21 -5.16 0.55
C LYS A 226 -18.42 -6.42 1.39
N LEU A 227 -17.86 -6.43 2.59
CA LEU A 227 -17.86 -7.57 3.50
C LEU A 227 -18.67 -7.29 4.75
N THR A 228 -19.11 -8.36 5.40
CA THR A 228 -19.72 -8.36 6.73
C THR A 228 -18.87 -9.22 7.69
N ILE A 229 -18.83 -8.83 8.97
CA ILE A 229 -18.32 -9.65 10.07
C ILE A 229 -19.48 -9.87 11.05
N ALA A 230 -19.81 -11.14 11.32
CA ALA A 230 -20.93 -11.50 12.18
C ALA A 230 -22.24 -10.75 11.81
N GLY A 231 -22.53 -10.63 10.51
CA GLY A 231 -23.70 -9.92 9.98
C GLY A 231 -23.59 -8.39 9.93
N ASN A 232 -22.51 -7.79 10.44
CA ASN A 232 -22.32 -6.34 10.44
C ASN A 232 -21.47 -5.87 9.25
N PRO A 233 -21.95 -4.95 8.39
CA PRO A 233 -21.18 -4.43 7.26
C PRO A 233 -19.91 -3.69 7.71
N ILE A 234 -18.78 -4.06 7.11
CA ILE A 234 -17.50 -3.36 7.33
C ILE A 234 -17.51 -2.07 6.49
N LYS A 235 -17.29 -0.93 7.15
CA LYS A 235 -17.19 0.38 6.49
C LYS A 235 -15.79 0.67 5.94
N TYR A 236 -14.76 0.36 6.72
CA TYR A 236 -13.35 0.57 6.35
C TYR A 236 -12.46 -0.46 7.03
N VAL A 237 -11.27 -0.69 6.46
CA VAL A 237 -10.23 -1.55 7.04
C VAL A 237 -8.96 -0.71 7.15
N ARG A 238 -8.30 -0.74 8.31
CA ARG A 238 -7.06 0.00 8.56
C ARG A 238 -6.03 -0.93 9.18
N VAL A 239 -4.78 -0.79 8.77
CA VAL A 239 -3.67 -1.64 9.24
C VAL A 239 -2.50 -0.74 9.62
N ASN A 240 -1.93 -1.00 10.79
CA ASN A 240 -0.75 -0.29 11.27
C ASN A 240 0.26 -1.26 11.86
N VAL A 241 1.53 -0.92 11.72
CA VAL A 241 2.64 -1.59 12.41
C VAL A 241 3.21 -0.62 13.44
N THR A 242 3.57 -1.14 14.61
CA THR A 242 4.15 -0.37 15.72
C THR A 242 5.50 -0.98 16.12
N GLY A 243 6.36 -0.18 16.77
CA GLY A 243 7.68 -0.63 17.23
C GLY A 243 8.77 -0.64 16.16
N LEU A 244 8.56 0.08 15.06
CA LEU A 244 9.55 0.27 14.01
C LEU A 244 10.51 1.42 14.37
N PRO A 245 11.82 1.31 14.06
CA PRO A 245 12.80 2.35 14.40
C PRO A 245 12.75 3.59 13.47
N GLN A 246 11.92 3.59 12.43
CA GLN A 246 11.79 4.71 11.51
C GLN A 246 10.94 5.85 12.08
N ALA A 247 11.29 7.08 11.72
CA ALA A 247 10.54 8.28 12.08
C ALA A 247 9.15 8.36 11.42
N VAL A 248 8.98 7.75 10.24
CA VAL A 248 7.74 7.75 9.48
C VAL A 248 7.42 6.34 8.99
N SER A 249 6.20 5.89 9.22
CA SER A 249 5.67 4.64 8.68
C SER A 249 4.34 4.89 7.97
N MET A 250 4.22 4.34 6.77
CA MET A 250 3.08 4.52 5.88
C MET A 250 2.55 3.15 5.48
N HIS A 251 1.31 2.87 5.83
CA HIS A 251 0.65 1.60 5.55
C HIS A 251 -0.62 1.86 4.75
N MET A 252 -0.70 1.31 3.55
CA MET A 252 -1.87 1.44 2.68
C MET A 252 -2.59 0.10 2.57
N VAL A 253 -3.90 0.15 2.71
CA VAL A 253 -4.78 -1.00 2.46
C VAL A 253 -5.97 -0.57 1.62
N SER A 254 -6.33 -1.37 0.62
CA SER A 254 -7.53 -1.12 -0.20
C SER A 254 -8.70 -1.96 0.26
N TYR A 255 -9.89 -1.39 0.39
CA TYR A 255 -11.12 -2.09 0.75
C TYR A 255 -12.31 -1.48 0.02
N ALA A 256 -13.17 -2.32 -0.58
CA ALA A 256 -14.36 -1.89 -1.33
C ALA A 256 -14.05 -0.77 -2.36
N GLY A 257 -12.87 -0.88 -2.99
CA GLY A 257 -12.25 0.07 -3.93
C GLY A 257 -12.01 1.50 -3.41
N GLN A 258 -12.06 1.70 -2.10
CA GLN A 258 -11.40 2.81 -1.43
C GLN A 258 -10.01 2.37 -0.97
N ALA A 259 -9.05 3.29 -0.89
CA ALA A 259 -7.73 3.00 -0.37
C ALA A 259 -7.39 3.93 0.78
N ASP A 260 -7.14 3.34 1.94
CA ASP A 260 -6.83 4.05 3.17
C ASP A 260 -5.32 3.98 3.43
N MET A 261 -4.65 5.13 3.51
CA MET A 261 -3.25 5.23 3.92
C MET A 261 -3.17 5.72 5.36
N GLN A 262 -2.59 4.90 6.24
CA GLN A 262 -2.28 5.26 7.61
C GLN A 262 -0.84 5.76 7.69
N ILE A 263 -0.66 6.92 8.33
CA ILE A 263 0.65 7.52 8.57
C ILE A 263 0.88 7.55 10.08
N VAL A 264 1.95 6.90 10.53
CA VAL A 264 2.41 6.94 11.92
C VAL A 264 3.79 7.58 11.95
N VAL A 265 3.96 8.57 12.81
CA VAL A 265 5.22 9.33 12.93
C VAL A 265 5.72 9.38 14.37
N ALA A 266 7.03 9.49 14.51
CA ALA A 266 7.70 9.84 15.75
C ALA A 266 7.57 11.37 15.95
N LYS A 267 6.78 11.81 16.95
CA LYS A 267 6.42 13.23 17.14
C LYS A 267 7.59 14.13 17.55
N ASP A 268 8.63 13.55 18.14
CA ASP A 268 9.90 14.19 18.44
C ASP A 268 10.67 14.58 17.16
N ILE A 269 10.44 13.87 16.05
CA ILE A 269 11.07 14.13 14.74
C ILE A 269 10.12 14.89 13.80
N ILE A 270 8.85 14.48 13.73
CA ILE A 270 7.78 15.07 12.89
C ILE A 270 6.71 15.65 13.84
N PRO A 271 6.86 16.90 14.30
CA PRO A 271 5.99 17.48 15.34
C PRO A 271 4.56 17.73 14.89
N ASP A 272 4.33 17.88 13.58
CA ASP A 272 3.08 18.27 12.94
C ASP A 272 2.58 17.20 11.94
N PRO A 273 2.20 15.99 12.42
CA PRO A 273 1.76 14.88 11.57
C PRO A 273 0.59 15.21 10.65
N LYS A 274 -0.33 16.08 11.09
CA LYS A 274 -1.48 16.51 10.28
C LYS A 274 -1.04 17.32 9.07
N PHE A 275 -0.04 18.19 9.24
CA PHE A 275 0.50 18.98 8.15
C PHE A 275 1.29 18.07 7.18
N PHE A 276 2.09 17.15 7.71
CA PHE A 276 2.78 16.15 6.89
C PHE A 276 1.80 15.31 6.05
N ALA A 277 0.69 14.84 6.64
CA ALA A 277 -0.36 14.12 5.93
C ALA A 277 -1.00 15.00 4.83
N LYS A 278 -1.31 16.26 5.16
CA LYS A 278 -1.84 17.23 4.20
C LYS A 278 -0.90 17.47 3.02
N CYS A 279 0.41 17.56 3.24
CA CYS A 279 1.38 17.68 2.15
C CYS A 279 1.30 16.51 1.16
N ILE A 280 1.11 15.29 1.65
CA ILE A 280 0.95 14.10 0.81
C ILE A 280 -0.39 14.11 0.06
N GLU A 281 -1.47 14.52 0.74
CA GLU A 281 -2.81 14.68 0.14
C GLU A 281 -2.81 15.73 -0.97
N ASP A 282 -2.30 16.93 -0.69
CA ASP A 282 -2.18 18.02 -1.67
C ASP A 282 -1.34 17.59 -2.87
N SER A 283 -0.27 16.83 -2.66
CA SER A 283 0.55 16.27 -3.74
C SER A 283 -0.22 15.28 -4.62
N LEU A 284 -1.12 14.46 -4.06
CA LEU A 284 -1.96 13.57 -4.85
C LEU A 284 -2.98 14.38 -5.69
N LEU A 285 -3.58 15.42 -5.11
CA LEU A 285 -4.52 16.30 -5.80
C LEU A 285 -3.86 17.03 -6.98
N GLU A 286 -2.68 17.61 -6.79
CA GLU A 286 -1.92 18.26 -7.86
C GLU A 286 -1.54 17.28 -8.98
N MET A 287 -1.14 16.05 -8.65
CA MET A 287 -0.85 15.02 -9.64
C MET A 287 -2.09 14.65 -10.46
N LYS A 288 -3.26 14.57 -9.81
CA LYS A 288 -4.54 14.36 -10.47
C LYS A 288 -4.87 15.51 -11.42
N GLU A 289 -4.76 16.75 -10.98
CA GLU A 289 -5.05 17.93 -11.81
C GLU A 289 -4.12 18.00 -13.02
N ALA A 290 -2.82 17.77 -12.81
CA ALA A 290 -1.84 17.73 -13.90
C ALA A 290 -2.13 16.59 -14.89
N ALA A 291 -2.57 15.41 -14.42
CA ALA A 291 -2.97 14.31 -15.29
C ALA A 291 -4.21 14.66 -16.13
N LEU A 292 -5.23 15.29 -15.52
CA LEU A 292 -6.43 15.73 -16.22
C LEU A 292 -6.13 16.79 -17.29
N ALA A 293 -5.23 17.73 -16.99
CA ALA A 293 -4.78 18.74 -17.95
C ALA A 293 -4.04 18.10 -19.13
N ALA A 294 -3.15 17.13 -18.88
CA ALA A 294 -2.42 16.42 -19.92
C ALA A 294 -3.34 15.63 -20.86
N VAL A 295 -4.41 15.01 -20.33
CA VAL A 295 -5.40 14.28 -21.14
C VAL A 295 -6.21 15.24 -22.02
N LYS A 296 -6.60 16.41 -21.51
CA LYS A 296 -7.34 17.43 -22.27
C LYS A 296 -6.53 18.06 -23.41
N LEU A 297 -5.21 18.12 -23.28
CA LEU A 297 -4.31 18.68 -24.31
C LEU A 297 -3.91 17.64 -25.39
N GLY A 298 -4.12 16.35 -25.12
CA GLY A 298 -3.74 15.24 -26.00
C GLY A 298 -4.89 14.53 -26.71
N GLY A 299 -6.13 15.01 -26.57
CA GLY A 299 -7.31 14.53 -27.29
C GLY A 299 -7.88 15.61 -28.18
#